data_AF-A0A7F8Q894-F1
#
_entry.id   AF-A0A7F8Q894-F1
#
_cell.length_a   1.000
_cell.length_b   1.000
_cell.length_c   1.000
_cell.angle_alpha   90.00
_cell.angle_beta   90.00
_cell.angle_gamma   90.00
#
_symmetry.space_group_name_H-M   'P 1'
#
loop_
_entity.id
_entity.type
_entity.pdbx_description
1 polymer ?
#
loop_
_entity_poly.entity_id
_entity_poly.type
_entity_poly.pdbx_seq_one_letter_code
_entity_poly.pdbx_strand_id
1 'polypeptide(L)'
;MYPNPLIYCTCWDPWNLGPRKLIKTPRPPTKTSIGKPKLTPLPPAAKKQSCVQPTTKPVVAPKLTVDLGKQEESNTLPNVSKNSKRAGGLTFIECLLCAGIGFLHEVINVSPGYRLIRNREQIYVTLGDEMFDKKKRSKSEIVDRIKISRTDIITDLEEQISELTVIIEQMNRDHQSAQKLLSEEMALHCAEMQENFENKNRELKEAHAAELSQLENNYKASLKAEKLAAQEKLDEMGKEYKYLKNMFHMYQDSIYDEMEDKWSKKKAEWEKEEKLEREKILLQQKHKMTKKFELESIEEKKKINDSYSAVFENFIREKEELLKQHEKDTLQLEELRKTKQVMEEELNTQAVILETLNTTLYQTQMELQREKATVGNLEKMFQIKLAEAEENFKYTIQLLTEENIHLRQKIIAKNEEIYEERSGKSTSIYEDDSDTLEEYSNEKQEL
;
A
#
# COMPACT_ATOMS: atom_id res chain seq x y z
N MET A 1 -1.70 -4.61 -64.04
CA MET A 1 -0.59 -5.10 -63.18
C MET A 1 -0.93 -4.77 -61.74
N TYR A 2 -0.66 -5.73 -60.85
CA TYR A 2 -0.94 -5.75 -59.41
C TYR A 2 -0.64 -4.44 -58.65
N PRO A 3 -1.42 -4.10 -57.61
CA PRO A 3 -0.95 -3.25 -56.52
C PRO A 3 -0.17 -4.10 -55.50
N ASN A 4 1.05 -3.67 -55.19
CA ASN A 4 1.89 -4.21 -54.12
C ASN A 4 1.39 -3.65 -52.76
N PRO A 5 1.25 -4.46 -51.70
CA PRO A 5 0.69 -4.01 -50.43
C PRO A 5 1.76 -3.34 -49.55
N LEU A 6 1.36 -2.22 -48.95
CA LEU A 6 2.15 -1.50 -47.96
C LEU A 6 2.36 -2.36 -46.70
N ILE A 7 3.63 -2.42 -46.31
CA ILE A 7 4.18 -3.04 -45.10
C ILE A 7 3.56 -2.37 -43.87
N TYR A 8 2.84 -3.15 -43.06
CA TYR A 8 2.41 -2.75 -41.73
C TYR A 8 3.59 -2.94 -40.75
N CYS A 9 3.97 -1.89 -40.01
CA CYS A 9 4.95 -1.98 -38.91
C CYS A 9 4.33 -2.74 -37.75
N THR A 10 4.95 -3.85 -37.33
CA THR A 10 4.57 -4.66 -36.15
C THR A 10 4.94 -4.01 -34.82
N CYS A 11 5.10 -2.69 -34.79
CA CYS A 11 5.61 -1.97 -33.63
C CYS A 11 4.51 -1.37 -32.73
N TRP A 12 3.23 -1.52 -33.07
CA TRP A 12 2.10 -1.03 -32.27
C TRP A 12 1.02 -2.10 -32.11
N ASP A 13 1.29 -3.04 -31.20
CA ASP A 13 0.27 -3.87 -30.58
C ASP A 13 0.36 -3.66 -29.05
N PRO A 14 -0.59 -2.95 -28.42
CA PRO A 14 -0.57 -2.66 -26.98
C PRO A 14 -0.84 -3.88 -26.08
N TRP A 15 -1.11 -5.07 -26.65
CA TRP A 15 -1.62 -6.21 -25.88
C TRP A 15 -0.78 -7.49 -25.97
N ASN A 16 0.41 -7.45 -26.57
CA ASN A 16 1.29 -8.62 -26.72
C ASN A 16 2.59 -8.55 -25.88
N LEU A 17 2.46 -8.28 -24.58
CA LEU A 17 3.52 -8.59 -23.62
C LEU A 17 3.21 -9.91 -22.91
N GLY A 18 3.63 -11.02 -23.53
CA GLY A 18 3.77 -12.30 -22.84
C GLY A 18 4.73 -12.20 -21.64
N PRO A 19 4.69 -13.18 -20.72
CA PRO A 19 5.36 -13.08 -19.41
C PRO A 19 6.87 -12.91 -19.56
N ARG A 20 7.36 -11.72 -19.19
CA ARG A 20 8.79 -11.44 -19.09
C ARG A 20 9.42 -12.36 -18.05
N LYS A 21 10.49 -13.04 -18.46
CA LYS A 21 11.34 -13.87 -17.61
C LYS A 21 11.84 -13.03 -16.43
N LEU A 22 11.59 -13.51 -15.21
CA LEU A 22 12.17 -12.97 -13.98
C LEU A 22 13.70 -13.03 -14.08
N ILE A 23 14.35 -11.87 -13.92
CA ILE A 23 15.79 -11.76 -13.74
C ILE A 23 16.13 -12.42 -12.40
N LYS A 24 17.01 -13.43 -12.45
CA LYS A 24 17.55 -14.12 -11.28
C LYS A 24 18.36 -13.14 -10.44
N THR A 25 17.94 -12.90 -9.20
CA THR A 25 18.79 -12.33 -8.14
C THR A 25 19.85 -13.36 -7.71
N PRO A 26 21.11 -12.96 -7.44
CA PRO A 26 22.12 -13.86 -6.90
C PRO A 26 21.74 -14.29 -5.48
N ARG A 27 21.66 -15.61 -5.23
CA ARG A 27 21.53 -16.17 -3.88
C ARG A 27 22.89 -16.14 -3.16
N PRO A 28 22.93 -15.80 -1.86
CA PRO A 28 24.07 -16.12 -0.99
C PRO A 28 24.03 -17.60 -0.53
N PRO A 29 25.15 -18.16 -0.06
CA PRO A 29 25.35 -19.61 0.07
C PRO A 29 24.61 -20.23 1.25
N THR A 30 24.09 -21.43 0.99
CA THR A 30 23.45 -22.37 1.91
C THR A 30 24.34 -22.85 3.05
N LYS A 31 23.76 -22.91 4.26
CA LYS A 31 24.14 -23.88 5.31
C LYS A 31 22.98 -24.85 5.55
N THR A 32 23.37 -26.09 5.79
CA THR A 32 22.67 -27.38 5.85
C THR A 32 21.75 -27.63 7.06
N SER A 33 20.61 -28.28 6.84
CA SER A 33 20.07 -29.43 7.61
C SER A 33 18.76 -29.93 6.94
N ILE A 34 18.76 -31.10 6.29
CA ILE A 34 18.31 -32.42 6.76
C ILE A 34 16.90 -32.42 7.38
N GLY A 35 15.93 -33.03 6.67
CA GLY A 35 14.65 -33.47 7.24
C GLY A 35 13.45 -33.38 6.29
N LYS A 36 13.23 -34.41 5.46
CA LYS A 36 11.95 -34.72 4.77
C LYS A 36 11.27 -35.87 5.53
N PRO A 37 9.93 -36.08 5.48
CA PRO A 37 9.29 -36.56 4.24
C PRO A 37 7.80 -36.21 3.93
N LYS A 38 7.49 -36.36 2.63
CA LYS A 38 6.28 -36.86 1.89
C LYS A 38 4.87 -36.27 2.19
N LEU A 39 4.28 -35.54 1.23
CA LEU A 39 3.34 -35.97 0.13
C LEU A 39 1.94 -36.37 0.65
N THR A 40 0.84 -35.72 0.23
CA THR A 40 0.05 -36.06 -0.99
C THR A 40 -0.94 -34.93 -1.36
N PRO A 41 -1.28 -34.70 -2.66
CA PRO A 41 -2.18 -33.64 -3.15
C PRO A 41 -3.57 -34.14 -3.59
N LEU A 42 -4.60 -33.26 -3.57
CA LEU A 42 -5.95 -33.48 -4.14
C LEU A 42 -6.56 -32.14 -4.68
N PRO A 43 -7.61 -32.17 -5.54
CA PRO A 43 -7.59 -31.61 -6.91
C PRO A 43 -8.48 -30.34 -7.11
N PRO A 44 -8.55 -29.74 -8.32
CA PRO A 44 -9.26 -28.48 -8.57
C PRO A 44 -10.74 -28.68 -8.95
N ALA A 45 -11.61 -27.82 -8.43
CA ALA A 45 -13.05 -27.84 -8.73
C ALA A 45 -13.44 -26.84 -9.84
N ALA A 46 -13.91 -27.44 -10.95
CA ALA A 46 -14.99 -27.07 -11.87
C ALA A 46 -15.38 -25.60 -12.14
N LYS A 47 -15.24 -25.24 -13.42
CA LYS A 47 -16.02 -24.24 -14.16
C LYS A 47 -17.53 -24.51 -14.07
N LYS A 48 -18.33 -23.45 -13.91
CA LYS A 48 -19.73 -23.40 -14.38
C LYS A 48 -19.91 -22.19 -15.29
N GLN A 49 -20.19 -22.49 -16.56
CA GLN A 49 -20.87 -21.61 -17.50
C GLN A 49 -22.33 -21.44 -17.06
N SER A 50 -22.85 -20.22 -17.16
CA SER A 50 -24.26 -19.97 -17.44
C SER A 50 -24.30 -18.89 -18.52
N CYS A 51 -24.72 -19.29 -19.71
CA CYS A 51 -25.00 -18.44 -20.85
C CYS A 51 -26.53 -18.37 -20.93
N VAL A 52 -27.09 -17.16 -20.89
CA VAL A 52 -28.45 -16.88 -21.36
C VAL A 52 -28.33 -15.85 -22.47
N GLN A 53 -28.67 -16.27 -23.68
CA GLN A 53 -28.80 -15.48 -24.89
C GLN A 53 -30.12 -14.69 -24.88
N PRO A 54 -30.17 -13.49 -25.47
CA PRO A 54 -31.41 -12.88 -25.95
C PRO A 54 -31.72 -13.26 -27.41
N THR A 55 -33.02 -13.28 -27.68
CA THR A 55 -33.71 -13.75 -28.88
C THR A 55 -33.61 -12.77 -30.06
N THR A 56 -33.38 -13.36 -31.25
CA THR A 56 -33.67 -12.96 -32.67
C THR A 56 -34.66 -11.80 -32.92
N LYS A 57 -34.68 -11.01 -34.02
CA LYS A 57 -34.00 -10.88 -35.34
C LYS A 57 -34.41 -9.51 -35.96
N PRO A 58 -33.72 -9.02 -37.02
CA PRO A 58 -33.95 -7.70 -37.64
C PRO A 58 -34.83 -7.73 -38.92
N VAL A 59 -35.35 -6.57 -39.32
CA VAL A 59 -36.09 -6.36 -40.58
C VAL A 59 -35.27 -5.52 -41.56
N VAL A 60 -35.39 -5.97 -42.81
CA VAL A 60 -34.69 -5.71 -44.07
C VAL A 60 -34.90 -4.29 -44.64
N ALA A 61 -33.87 -3.78 -45.32
CA ALA A 61 -33.91 -2.66 -46.28
C ALA A 61 -34.05 -3.16 -47.73
N PRO A 62 -34.40 -2.27 -48.68
CA PRO A 62 -33.65 -2.24 -49.95
C PRO A 62 -33.35 -0.79 -50.40
N LYS A 63 -32.10 -0.37 -50.61
CA LYS A 63 -31.25 -0.46 -51.84
C LYS A 63 -31.90 0.08 -53.13
N LEU A 64 -31.37 1.18 -53.68
CA LEU A 64 -30.50 1.16 -54.87
C LEU A 64 -29.85 2.53 -55.17
N THR A 65 -28.64 2.43 -55.71
CA THR A 65 -27.59 3.42 -56.04
C THR A 65 -27.57 3.73 -57.54
N VAL A 66 -26.72 4.70 -57.95
CA VAL A 66 -25.84 4.80 -59.16
C VAL A 66 -25.66 6.31 -59.48
N ASP A 67 -24.55 6.95 -59.08
CA ASP A 67 -23.24 7.17 -59.79
C ASP A 67 -23.27 8.38 -60.75
N LEU A 68 -22.21 9.11 -61.11
CA LEU A 68 -20.89 9.50 -60.59
C LEU A 68 -20.33 10.44 -61.69
N GLY A 69 -19.71 11.58 -61.37
CA GLY A 69 -19.04 12.41 -62.40
C GLY A 69 -18.34 13.64 -61.84
N LYS A 70 -17.01 13.71 -62.00
CA LYS A 70 -16.11 14.76 -61.51
C LYS A 70 -15.78 15.80 -62.61
N GLN A 71 -15.46 17.01 -62.12
CA GLN A 71 -14.32 17.88 -62.46
C GLN A 71 -14.58 19.22 -63.19
N GLU A 72 -13.89 20.24 -62.63
CA GLU A 72 -13.56 21.65 -62.98
C GLU A 72 -13.41 21.96 -64.50
N GLU A 73 -13.53 23.18 -65.03
CA GLU A 73 -13.12 24.50 -64.54
C GLU A 73 -13.70 25.62 -65.46
N SER A 74 -13.90 26.80 -64.87
CA SER A 74 -13.73 28.15 -65.45
C SER A 74 -14.81 28.85 -66.34
N ASN A 75 -15.15 30.05 -65.85
CA ASN A 75 -15.44 31.32 -66.54
C ASN A 75 -16.89 31.83 -66.72
N THR A 76 -17.09 33.02 -66.14
CA THR A 76 -17.98 34.15 -66.53
C THR A 76 -19.43 34.18 -65.99
N LEU A 77 -19.62 35.01 -64.95
CA LEU A 77 -20.83 35.76 -64.56
C LEU A 77 -21.00 36.99 -65.48
N PRO A 78 -22.05 37.86 -65.39
CA PRO A 78 -23.36 37.77 -64.72
C PRO A 78 -24.54 38.36 -65.56
N ASN A 79 -25.79 38.25 -65.09
CA ASN A 79 -26.68 39.40 -64.81
C ASN A 79 -28.05 38.94 -64.25
N VAL A 80 -28.43 39.37 -63.04
CA VAL A 80 -29.38 40.47 -62.73
C VAL A 80 -30.73 40.29 -63.42
N SER A 81 -31.74 39.71 -62.78
CA SER A 81 -32.66 40.25 -61.74
C SER A 81 -33.89 40.98 -62.30
N LYS A 82 -35.02 40.67 -61.64
CA LYS A 82 -36.32 41.35 -61.58
C LYS A 82 -37.34 41.03 -62.68
N ASN A 83 -38.27 40.13 -62.33
CA ASN A 83 -39.65 40.22 -62.79
C ASN A 83 -40.56 40.59 -61.60
N SER A 84 -40.89 41.88 -61.53
CA SER A 84 -42.08 42.39 -60.88
C SER A 84 -43.26 42.15 -61.82
N LYS A 85 -44.24 41.34 -61.42
CA LYS A 85 -45.52 41.23 -62.14
C LYS A 85 -46.58 42.04 -61.41
N ARG A 86 -46.92 43.17 -62.02
CA ARG A 86 -48.16 43.92 -61.83
C ARG A 86 -49.35 43.03 -62.20
N ALA A 87 -50.35 43.02 -61.35
CA ALA A 87 -51.72 42.66 -61.68
C ALA A 87 -52.47 43.93 -62.13
N GLY A 88 -53.27 43.82 -63.19
CA GLY A 88 -54.25 44.85 -63.57
C GLY A 88 -54.33 45.11 -65.07
N GLY A 89 -55.45 44.69 -65.67
CA GLY A 89 -56.14 45.49 -66.69
C GLY A 89 -55.87 45.21 -68.17
N LEU A 90 -56.63 44.27 -68.72
CA LEU A 90 -57.40 44.34 -69.98
C LEU A 90 -56.94 45.35 -71.05
N THR A 91 -56.64 44.87 -72.27
CA THR A 91 -57.57 44.94 -73.42
C THR A 91 -56.99 44.28 -74.68
N PHE A 92 -57.78 43.37 -75.25
CA PHE A 92 -58.15 43.32 -76.67
C PHE A 92 -57.06 43.10 -77.75
N ILE A 93 -56.68 41.84 -78.01
CA ILE A 93 -56.38 41.35 -79.37
C ILE A 93 -56.91 39.91 -79.52
N GLU A 94 -58.16 39.79 -79.95
CA GLU A 94 -58.61 38.68 -80.81
C GLU A 94 -58.08 38.96 -82.22
N CYS A 95 -57.22 38.09 -82.75
CA CYS A 95 -56.80 38.14 -84.15
C CYS A 95 -56.68 36.72 -84.68
N LEU A 96 -57.81 36.17 -85.14
CA LEU A 96 -57.88 35.12 -86.16
C LEU A 96 -59.35 34.84 -86.49
N LEU A 97 -59.82 35.43 -87.60
CA LEU A 97 -60.87 34.98 -88.54
C LEU A 97 -61.25 36.20 -89.40
N CYS A 98 -60.64 36.32 -90.58
CA CYS A 98 -61.20 35.89 -91.87
C CYS A 98 -62.34 36.80 -92.39
N ALA A 99 -62.03 37.43 -93.53
CA ALA A 99 -62.93 37.79 -94.62
C ALA A 99 -64.08 38.77 -94.31
N GLY A 100 -63.81 40.05 -94.54
CA GLY A 100 -64.81 41.10 -94.77
C GLY A 100 -64.29 42.09 -95.81
N ILE A 101 -64.39 41.69 -97.08
CA ILE A 101 -64.08 42.52 -98.25
C ILE A 101 -65.06 43.68 -98.27
N GLY A 102 -64.57 44.89 -97.97
CA GLY A 102 -65.25 46.16 -98.22
C GLY A 102 -64.34 47.01 -99.10
N PHE A 103 -64.54 46.96 -100.41
CA PHE A 103 -63.90 47.86 -101.37
C PHE A 103 -64.34 49.30 -101.08
N LEU A 104 -63.46 50.10 -100.47
CA LEU A 104 -63.58 51.56 -100.47
C LEU A 104 -62.45 52.12 -101.32
N HIS A 105 -62.79 52.54 -102.54
CA HIS A 105 -61.92 53.38 -103.34
C HIS A 105 -61.84 54.75 -102.67
N GLU A 106 -60.65 55.17 -102.24
CA GLU A 106 -60.43 56.52 -101.75
C GLU A 106 -60.19 57.44 -102.96
N VAL A 107 -61.19 58.28 -103.25
CA VAL A 107 -61.16 59.25 -104.35
C VAL A 107 -60.82 60.61 -103.77
N ILE A 108 -59.61 61.11 -104.05
CA ILE A 108 -59.09 62.36 -103.48
C ILE A 108 -59.11 63.44 -104.56
N ASN A 109 -59.77 64.56 -104.29
CA ASN A 109 -59.73 65.76 -105.13
C ASN A 109 -58.47 66.56 -104.78
N VAL A 110 -57.47 66.52 -105.65
CA VAL A 110 -56.18 67.18 -105.41
C VAL A 110 -56.25 68.65 -105.83
N SER A 111 -57.03 68.97 -106.87
CA SER A 111 -57.27 70.31 -107.43
C SER A 111 -58.45 70.28 -108.42
N PRO A 112 -59.10 71.42 -108.74
CA PRO A 112 -60.23 71.46 -109.69
C PRO A 112 -59.88 70.80 -111.02
N GLY A 113 -60.69 69.82 -111.47
CA GLY A 113 -60.47 69.09 -112.72
C GLY A 113 -59.53 67.88 -112.64
N TYR A 114 -58.90 67.57 -111.49
CA TYR A 114 -58.05 66.38 -111.31
C TYR A 114 -58.55 65.48 -110.18
N ARG A 115 -58.84 64.22 -110.51
CA ARG A 115 -59.26 63.19 -109.55
C ARG A 115 -58.17 62.12 -109.41
N LEU A 116 -57.64 61.97 -108.20
CA LEU A 116 -56.68 60.92 -107.84
C LEU A 116 -57.44 59.72 -107.27
N ILE A 117 -57.26 58.55 -107.86
CA ILE A 117 -57.78 57.29 -107.36
C ILE A 117 -56.58 56.41 -107.01
N ARG A 118 -56.41 56.12 -105.72
CA ARG A 118 -55.27 55.35 -105.20
C ARG A 118 -55.73 53.97 -104.72
N ASN A 119 -55.03 52.93 -105.17
CA ASN A 119 -55.11 51.58 -104.61
C ASN A 119 -53.72 51.15 -104.09
N ARG A 120 -53.63 50.07 -103.31
CA ARG A 120 -52.38 49.64 -102.64
C ARG A 120 -51.22 49.38 -103.59
N GLU A 121 -51.49 49.11 -104.87
CA GLU A 121 -50.47 48.73 -105.84
C GLU A 121 -50.30 49.73 -106.99
N GLN A 122 -51.27 50.63 -107.23
CA GLN A 122 -51.23 51.58 -108.36
C GLN A 122 -51.93 52.90 -108.02
N ILE A 123 -51.43 54.00 -108.60
CA ILE A 123 -51.99 55.34 -108.51
C ILE A 123 -52.43 55.76 -109.90
N TYR A 124 -53.70 56.13 -110.07
CA TYR A 124 -54.21 56.69 -111.32
C TYR A 124 -54.69 58.12 -111.09
N VAL A 125 -54.26 59.02 -111.98
CA VAL A 125 -54.75 60.40 -112.04
C VAL A 125 -55.61 60.52 -113.28
N THR A 126 -56.91 60.73 -113.10
CA THR A 126 -57.85 61.00 -114.18
C THR A 126 -58.11 62.49 -114.30
N LEU A 127 -57.91 63.04 -115.50
CA LEU A 127 -58.31 64.39 -115.86
C LEU A 127 -59.83 64.39 -116.09
N GLY A 128 -60.56 65.28 -115.42
CA GLY A 128 -62.01 65.40 -115.58
C GLY A 128 -62.41 65.93 -116.97
N ASP A 129 -63.48 65.39 -117.54
CA ASP A 129 -64.05 65.75 -118.86
C ASP A 129 -64.43 67.25 -118.98
N GLU A 130 -64.54 67.96 -117.85
CA GLU A 130 -64.80 69.40 -117.73
C GLU A 130 -63.72 70.27 -118.42
N MET A 131 -62.51 69.72 -118.67
CA MET A 131 -61.40 70.42 -119.34
C MET A 131 -61.49 70.41 -120.89
N PHE A 132 -62.44 69.65 -121.47
CA PHE A 132 -62.61 69.52 -122.93
C PHE A 132 -63.85 70.21 -123.50
N ASP A 133 -64.59 70.97 -122.68
CA ASP A 133 -65.68 71.83 -123.17
C ASP A 133 -65.13 72.99 -124.01
N LYS A 134 -65.04 72.76 -125.32
CA LYS A 134 -64.84 73.81 -126.33
C LYS A 134 -66.05 74.75 -126.37
N LYS A 135 -66.11 75.72 -125.45
CA LYS A 135 -66.97 76.90 -125.60
C LYS A 135 -66.36 77.83 -126.63
N LYS A 136 -66.88 77.76 -127.87
CA LYS A 136 -66.66 78.73 -128.95
C LYS A 136 -67.00 80.15 -128.45
N ARG A 137 -66.01 81.04 -128.38
CA ARG A 137 -66.22 82.49 -128.29
C ARG A 137 -66.73 83.01 -129.64
N SER A 138 -67.97 83.48 -129.67
CA SER A 138 -68.51 84.35 -130.71
C SER A 138 -67.93 85.77 -130.59
N LYS A 139 -67.64 86.36 -131.74
CA LYS A 139 -66.97 87.64 -131.98
C LYS A 139 -67.80 88.87 -131.57
N SER A 140 -67.05 89.95 -131.25
CA SER A 140 -67.23 91.37 -131.61
C SER A 140 -68.58 92.05 -131.32
N GLU A 141 -68.65 93.09 -130.47
CA GLU A 141 -68.20 94.49 -130.67
C GLU A 141 -69.43 95.38 -130.92
N ILE A 142 -69.53 96.50 -130.19
CA ILE A 142 -69.90 97.84 -130.68
C ILE A 142 -69.64 98.79 -129.49
N VAL A 143 -68.58 99.59 -129.61
CA VAL A 143 -68.32 100.78 -128.79
C VAL A 143 -69.00 101.95 -129.50
N ASP A 144 -69.78 102.72 -128.74
CA ASP A 144 -70.47 103.91 -129.21
C ASP A 144 -69.52 105.10 -129.28
N ARG A 145 -69.80 106.00 -130.22
CA ARG A 145 -68.89 107.00 -130.79
C ARG A 145 -68.34 108.01 -129.76
N ILE A 146 -67.02 108.19 -129.70
CA ILE A 146 -66.32 109.49 -129.56
C ILE A 146 -64.89 109.31 -130.11
N LYS A 147 -64.43 110.22 -130.98
CA LYS A 147 -63.07 110.25 -131.53
C LYS A 147 -62.05 110.51 -130.40
N ILE A 148 -61.32 109.48 -129.97
CA ILE A 148 -60.11 109.62 -129.14
C ILE A 148 -58.91 109.20 -130.00
N SER A 149 -57.80 109.93 -129.88
CA SER A 149 -56.64 109.77 -130.75
C SER A 149 -55.91 108.45 -130.47
N ARG A 150 -55.34 107.82 -131.51
CA ARG A 150 -54.59 106.56 -131.42
C ARG A 150 -53.41 106.61 -130.43
N THR A 151 -52.91 107.80 -130.14
CA THR A 151 -51.78 108.08 -129.24
C THR A 151 -52.13 107.86 -127.78
N ASP A 152 -53.32 108.27 -127.33
CA ASP A 152 -53.70 108.19 -125.91
C ASP A 152 -53.92 106.73 -125.46
N ILE A 153 -54.35 105.86 -126.38
CA ILE A 153 -54.49 104.40 -126.15
C ILE A 153 -53.11 103.73 -126.07
N ILE A 154 -52.15 104.19 -126.88
CA ILE A 154 -50.79 103.62 -126.89
C ILE A 154 -50.07 103.98 -125.59
N THR A 155 -50.18 105.23 -125.12
CA THR A 155 -49.57 105.66 -123.86
C THR A 155 -50.14 104.93 -122.65
N ASP A 156 -51.45 104.70 -122.60
CA ASP A 156 -52.10 103.90 -121.55
C ASP A 156 -51.64 102.43 -121.57
N LEU A 157 -51.48 101.83 -122.75
CA LEU A 157 -50.94 100.48 -122.88
C LEU A 157 -49.46 100.39 -122.50
N GLU A 158 -48.65 101.39 -122.85
CA GLU A 158 -47.24 101.47 -122.46
C GLU A 158 -47.07 101.68 -120.95
N GLU A 159 -47.94 102.48 -120.33
CA GLU A 159 -48.02 102.66 -118.87
C GLU A 159 -48.43 101.35 -118.19
N GLN A 160 -49.48 100.68 -118.66
CA GLN A 160 -49.89 99.37 -118.15
C GLN A 160 -48.80 98.30 -118.29
N ILE A 161 -48.06 98.28 -119.41
CA ILE A 161 -46.91 97.37 -119.59
C ILE A 161 -45.80 97.72 -118.59
N SER A 162 -45.54 99.00 -118.34
CA SER A 162 -44.53 99.46 -117.39
C SER A 162 -44.92 99.07 -115.95
N GLU A 163 -46.17 99.31 -115.55
CA GLU A 163 -46.71 98.90 -114.25
C GLU A 163 -46.66 97.38 -114.07
N LEU A 164 -47.10 96.62 -115.07
CA LEU A 164 -47.03 95.15 -115.05
C LEU A 164 -45.60 94.65 -114.95
N THR A 165 -44.64 95.29 -115.63
CA THR A 165 -43.22 94.92 -115.56
C THR A 165 -42.67 95.17 -114.15
N VAL A 166 -42.99 96.33 -113.55
CA VAL A 166 -42.61 96.63 -112.16
C VAL A 166 -43.22 95.62 -111.19
N ILE A 167 -44.49 95.24 -111.38
CA ILE A 167 -45.15 94.22 -110.56
C ILE A 167 -44.49 92.86 -110.72
N ILE A 168 -44.15 92.42 -111.94
CA ILE A 168 -43.49 91.13 -112.18
C ILE A 168 -42.08 91.11 -111.58
N GLU A 169 -41.30 92.17 -111.75
CA GLU A 169 -39.97 92.27 -111.15
C GLU A 169 -40.03 92.29 -109.62
N GLN A 170 -41.02 92.99 -109.05
CA GLN A 170 -41.26 93.01 -107.62
C GLN A 170 -41.64 91.61 -107.12
N MET A 171 -42.57 90.92 -107.79
CA MET A 171 -42.93 89.54 -107.49
C MET A 171 -41.75 88.59 -107.57
N ASN A 172 -40.85 88.76 -108.55
CA ASN A 172 -39.65 87.94 -108.68
C ASN A 172 -38.67 88.18 -107.53
N ARG A 173 -38.46 89.44 -107.13
CA ARG A 173 -37.63 89.79 -105.96
C ARG A 173 -38.22 89.21 -104.68
N ASP A 174 -39.53 89.35 -104.48
CA ASP A 174 -40.23 88.83 -103.31
C ASP A 174 -40.20 87.31 -103.27
N HIS A 175 -40.37 86.64 -104.42
CA HIS A 175 -40.27 85.19 -104.53
C HIS A 175 -38.86 84.68 -104.20
N GLN A 176 -37.81 85.32 -104.74
CA GLN A 176 -36.42 84.97 -104.44
C GLN A 176 -36.09 85.22 -102.95
N SER A 177 -36.58 86.33 -102.39
CA SER A 177 -36.44 86.64 -100.97
C SER A 177 -37.13 85.59 -100.09
N ALA A 178 -38.37 85.24 -100.40
CA ALA A 178 -39.12 84.21 -99.69
C ALA A 178 -38.48 82.83 -99.83
N GLN A 179 -37.99 82.46 -101.01
CA GLN A 179 -37.27 81.21 -101.24
C GLN A 179 -35.97 81.15 -100.43
N LYS A 180 -35.22 82.25 -100.35
CA LYS A 180 -34.00 82.34 -99.56
C LYS A 180 -34.28 82.23 -98.06
N LEU A 181 -35.28 82.97 -97.56
CA LEU A 181 -35.73 82.88 -96.16
C LEU A 181 -36.16 81.46 -95.81
N LEU A 182 -36.96 80.82 -96.68
CA LEU A 182 -37.38 79.43 -96.49
C LEU A 182 -36.16 78.49 -96.47
N SER A 183 -35.17 78.68 -97.34
CA SER A 183 -33.95 77.88 -97.36
C SER A 183 -33.12 78.05 -96.08
N GLU A 184 -33.02 79.27 -95.55
CA GLU A 184 -32.32 79.57 -94.30
C GLU A 184 -33.05 78.95 -93.10
N GLU A 185 -34.39 79.04 -93.06
CA GLU A 185 -35.22 78.40 -92.03
C GLU A 185 -35.09 76.86 -92.07
N MET A 186 -35.11 76.26 -93.27
CA MET A 186 -34.89 74.82 -93.42
C MET A 186 -33.48 74.41 -92.94
N ALA A 187 -32.45 75.21 -93.24
CA ALA A 187 -31.09 74.94 -92.77
C ALA A 187 -30.97 75.04 -91.24
N LEU A 188 -31.60 76.05 -90.63
CA LEU A 188 -31.69 76.20 -89.18
C LEU A 188 -32.41 75.01 -88.54
N HIS A 189 -33.56 74.62 -89.09
CA HIS A 189 -34.32 73.46 -88.61
C HIS A 189 -33.49 72.16 -88.72
N CYS A 190 -32.74 71.96 -89.81
CA CYS A 190 -31.81 70.84 -89.95
C CYS A 190 -30.69 70.86 -88.89
N ALA A 191 -30.11 72.02 -88.61
CA ALA A 191 -29.06 72.18 -87.60
C ALA A 191 -29.59 71.93 -86.18
N GLU A 192 -30.74 72.49 -85.84
CA GLU A 192 -31.41 72.27 -84.55
C GLU A 192 -31.78 70.81 -84.34
N MET A 193 -32.29 70.14 -85.38
CA MET A 193 -32.59 68.70 -85.32
C MET A 193 -31.32 67.88 -85.10
N GLN A 194 -30.23 68.18 -85.81
CA GLN A 194 -28.95 67.50 -85.65
C GLN A 194 -28.38 67.69 -84.23
N GLU A 195 -28.38 68.92 -83.72
CA GLU A 195 -27.92 69.24 -82.37
C GLU A 195 -28.76 68.49 -81.31
N ASN A 196 -30.08 68.45 -81.47
CA ASN A 196 -30.97 67.68 -80.60
C ASN A 196 -30.63 66.18 -80.59
N PHE A 197 -30.34 65.58 -81.75
CA PHE A 197 -29.91 64.18 -81.82
C PHE A 197 -28.57 63.95 -81.13
N GLU A 198 -27.61 64.85 -81.31
CA GLU A 198 -26.29 64.76 -80.68
C GLU A 198 -26.39 64.91 -79.15
N ASN A 199 -27.19 65.86 -78.66
CA ASN A 199 -27.44 66.07 -77.24
C ASN A 199 -28.11 64.83 -76.62
N LYS A 200 -29.19 64.30 -77.23
CA LYS A 200 -29.84 63.06 -76.75
C LYS A 200 -28.88 61.87 -76.74
N ASN A 201 -28.03 61.74 -77.75
CA ASN A 201 -27.04 60.66 -77.80
C ASN A 201 -25.97 60.79 -76.71
N ARG A 202 -25.54 62.03 -76.40
CA ARG A 202 -24.62 62.31 -75.29
C ARG A 202 -25.26 61.98 -73.95
N GLU A 203 -26.46 62.48 -73.69
CA GLU A 203 -27.23 62.20 -72.47
C GLU A 203 -27.42 60.69 -72.26
N LEU A 204 -27.77 59.95 -73.33
CA LEU A 204 -27.93 58.50 -73.25
C LEU A 204 -26.62 57.78 -72.88
N LYS A 205 -25.49 58.20 -73.46
CA LYS A 205 -24.17 57.62 -73.15
C LYS A 205 -23.74 57.94 -71.71
N GLU A 206 -23.98 59.16 -71.26
CA GLU A 206 -23.68 59.59 -69.88
C GLU A 206 -24.55 58.84 -68.86
N ALA A 207 -25.85 58.70 -69.13
CA ALA A 207 -26.77 57.92 -68.30
C ALA A 207 -26.32 56.45 -68.22
N HIS A 208 -25.99 55.82 -69.34
CA HIS A 208 -25.51 54.44 -69.37
C HIS A 208 -24.18 54.28 -68.62
N ALA A 209 -23.24 55.22 -68.77
CA ALA A 209 -21.99 55.20 -68.02
C ALA A 209 -22.23 55.37 -66.50
N ALA A 210 -23.18 56.21 -66.11
CA ALA A 210 -23.58 56.38 -64.71
C ALA A 210 -24.23 55.11 -64.15
N GLU A 211 -25.12 54.46 -64.89
CA GLU A 211 -25.75 53.19 -64.50
C GLU A 211 -24.72 52.06 -64.33
N LEU A 212 -23.75 51.95 -65.25
CA LEU A 212 -22.67 50.97 -65.14
C LEU A 212 -21.79 51.23 -63.92
N SER A 213 -21.40 52.49 -63.68
CA SER A 213 -20.62 52.88 -62.50
C SER A 213 -21.40 52.60 -61.21
N GLN A 214 -22.70 52.89 -61.17
CA GLN A 214 -23.54 52.58 -60.02
C GLN A 214 -23.64 51.07 -59.79
N LEU A 215 -23.83 50.28 -60.86
CA LEU A 215 -23.91 48.83 -60.78
C LEU A 215 -22.58 48.23 -60.28
N GLU A 216 -21.44 48.68 -60.81
CA GLU A 216 -20.11 48.25 -60.36
C GLU A 216 -19.88 48.57 -58.88
N ASN A 217 -20.22 49.79 -58.45
CA ASN A 217 -20.10 50.19 -57.06
C ASN A 217 -21.00 49.37 -56.13
N ASN A 218 -22.24 49.07 -56.55
CA ASN A 218 -23.15 48.20 -55.81
C ASN A 218 -22.58 46.79 -55.66
N TYR A 219 -22.08 46.20 -56.75
CA TYR A 219 -21.44 44.87 -56.69
C TYR A 219 -20.22 44.85 -55.78
N LYS A 220 -19.38 45.88 -55.86
CA LYS A 220 -18.20 46.03 -55.00
C LYS A 220 -18.58 46.18 -53.54
N ALA A 221 -19.65 46.90 -53.23
CA ALA A 221 -20.18 47.05 -51.88
C ALA A 221 -20.74 45.71 -51.36
N SER A 222 -21.57 45.02 -52.14
CA SER A 222 -22.11 43.69 -51.78
C SER A 222 -21.00 42.66 -51.57
N LEU A 223 -19.97 42.63 -52.43
CA LEU A 223 -18.84 41.71 -52.27
C LEU A 223 -18.05 41.98 -50.99
N LYS A 224 -17.86 43.25 -50.61
CA LYS A 224 -17.20 43.62 -49.35
C LYS A 224 -18.04 43.20 -48.14
N ALA A 225 -19.36 43.43 -48.19
CA ALA A 225 -20.27 43.03 -47.12
C ALA A 225 -20.27 41.50 -46.94
N GLU A 226 -20.35 40.74 -48.04
CA GLU A 226 -20.33 39.27 -47.99
C GLU A 226 -18.98 38.73 -47.46
N LYS A 227 -17.85 39.33 -47.86
CA LYS A 227 -16.53 38.98 -47.32
C LYS A 227 -16.43 39.23 -45.82
N LEU A 228 -16.97 40.35 -45.33
CA LEU A 228 -16.99 40.65 -43.90
C LEU A 228 -17.89 39.67 -43.14
N ALA A 229 -19.09 39.36 -43.67
CA ALA A 229 -20.00 38.39 -43.06
C ALA A 229 -19.40 36.97 -43.03
N ALA A 230 -18.69 36.57 -44.09
CA ALA A 230 -17.99 35.30 -44.12
C ALA A 230 -16.82 35.24 -43.11
N GLN A 231 -16.06 36.34 -42.98
CA GLN A 231 -14.98 36.44 -41.99
C GLN A 231 -15.52 36.38 -40.56
N GLU A 232 -16.61 37.09 -40.27
CA GLU A 232 -17.25 37.07 -38.95
C GLU A 232 -17.72 35.67 -38.56
N LYS A 233 -18.34 34.92 -39.50
CA LYS A 233 -18.70 33.51 -39.28
C LYS A 233 -17.50 32.61 -39.03
N LEU A 234 -16.38 32.85 -39.71
CA LEU A 234 -15.15 32.10 -39.51
C LEU A 234 -14.59 32.35 -38.10
N ASP A 235 -14.59 33.62 -37.66
CA ASP A 235 -14.15 33.99 -36.32
C ASP A 235 -15.07 33.41 -35.23
N GLU A 236 -16.38 33.36 -35.47
CA GLU A 236 -17.37 32.72 -34.58
C GLU A 236 -17.12 31.22 -34.46
N MET A 237 -17.01 30.49 -35.58
CA MET A 237 -16.65 29.07 -35.57
C MET A 237 -15.29 28.81 -34.91
N GLY A 238 -14.32 29.72 -35.07
CA GLY A 238 -13.03 29.66 -34.38
C GLY A 238 -13.16 29.73 -32.86
N LYS A 239 -14.08 30.56 -32.35
CA LYS A 239 -14.40 30.64 -30.91
C LYS A 239 -15.10 29.38 -30.41
N GLU A 240 -16.07 28.85 -31.16
CA GLU A 240 -16.77 27.61 -30.82
C GLU A 240 -15.81 26.40 -30.78
N TYR A 241 -14.93 26.29 -31.77
CA TYR A 241 -13.90 25.27 -31.80
C TYR A 241 -12.96 25.37 -30.58
N LYS A 242 -12.52 26.58 -30.24
CA LYS A 242 -11.68 26.81 -29.06
C LYS A 242 -12.43 26.45 -27.77
N TYR A 243 -13.70 26.79 -27.66
CA TYR A 243 -14.54 26.42 -26.52
C TYR A 243 -14.65 24.89 -26.38
N LEU A 244 -14.97 24.19 -27.47
CA LEU A 244 -15.10 22.73 -27.46
C LEU A 244 -13.76 22.05 -27.12
N LYS A 245 -12.65 22.56 -27.68
CA LYS A 245 -11.30 22.09 -27.35
C LYS A 245 -11.01 22.24 -25.85
N ASN A 246 -11.35 23.38 -25.26
CA ASN A 246 -11.17 23.61 -23.83
C ASN A 246 -12.06 22.68 -22.99
N MET A 247 -13.31 22.47 -23.40
CA MET A 247 -14.22 21.55 -22.71
C MET A 247 -13.69 20.10 -22.73
N PHE A 248 -13.11 19.68 -23.86
CA PHE A 248 -12.46 18.38 -23.97
C PHE A 248 -11.26 18.23 -23.05
N HIS A 249 -10.41 19.26 -22.95
CA HIS A 249 -9.30 19.26 -22.01
C HIS A 249 -9.78 19.21 -20.56
N MET A 250 -10.80 19.98 -20.18
CA MET A 250 -11.36 19.89 -18.82
C MET A 250 -11.93 18.50 -18.51
N TYR A 251 -12.60 17.86 -19.47
CA TYR A 251 -13.08 16.49 -19.29
C TYR A 251 -11.92 15.50 -19.14
N GLN A 252 -10.87 15.63 -19.96
CA GLN A 252 -9.68 14.80 -19.89
C GLN A 252 -8.97 14.96 -18.53
N ASP A 253 -8.79 16.19 -18.06
CA ASP A 253 -8.18 16.50 -16.78
C ASP A 253 -9.04 15.96 -15.63
N SER A 254 -10.36 16.14 -15.70
CA SER A 254 -11.30 15.58 -14.71
C SER A 254 -11.23 14.05 -14.64
N ILE A 255 -11.10 13.34 -15.77
CA ILE A 255 -10.90 11.89 -15.77
C ILE A 255 -9.57 11.53 -15.12
N TYR A 256 -8.51 12.27 -15.46
CA TYR A 256 -7.17 12.00 -14.95
C TYR A 256 -7.13 12.15 -13.42
N ASP A 257 -7.68 13.25 -12.91
CA ASP A 257 -7.76 13.53 -11.47
C ASP A 257 -8.63 12.47 -10.76
N GLU A 258 -9.79 12.10 -11.31
CA GLU A 258 -10.64 11.06 -10.71
C GLU A 258 -9.92 9.70 -10.64
N MET A 259 -9.15 9.35 -11.67
CA MET A 259 -8.38 8.11 -11.72
C MET A 259 -7.20 8.14 -10.73
N GLU A 260 -6.48 9.26 -10.64
CA GLU A 260 -5.38 9.45 -9.69
C GLU A 260 -5.87 9.42 -8.24
N ASP A 261 -7.00 10.05 -7.93
CA ASP A 261 -7.64 10.01 -6.62
C ASP A 261 -8.07 8.59 -6.23
N LYS A 262 -8.71 7.87 -7.15
CA LYS A 262 -9.10 6.47 -6.95
C LYS A 262 -7.88 5.58 -6.73
N TRP A 263 -6.82 5.79 -7.49
CA TRP A 263 -5.57 5.07 -7.36
C TRP A 263 -4.89 5.34 -6.01
N SER A 264 -4.79 6.62 -5.62
CA SER A 264 -4.22 7.06 -4.36
C SER A 264 -5.00 6.54 -3.16
N LYS A 265 -6.33 6.57 -3.22
CA LYS A 265 -7.20 6.01 -2.17
C LYS A 265 -6.98 4.50 -2.02
N LYS A 266 -6.97 3.76 -3.13
CA LYS A 266 -6.77 2.30 -3.10
C LYS A 266 -5.38 1.92 -2.58
N LYS A 267 -4.36 2.69 -2.94
CA LYS A 267 -3.00 2.52 -2.41
C LYS A 267 -2.95 2.74 -0.90
N ALA A 268 -3.59 3.80 -0.40
CA ALA A 268 -3.66 4.08 1.03
C ALA A 268 -4.45 3.01 1.81
N GLU A 269 -5.53 2.48 1.22
CA GLU A 269 -6.29 1.36 1.80
C GLU A 269 -5.42 0.10 1.92
N TRP A 270 -4.68 -0.26 0.87
CA TRP A 270 -3.75 -1.40 0.92
C TRP A 270 -2.65 -1.22 1.96
N GLU A 271 -2.09 -0.01 2.09
CA GLU A 271 -1.06 0.26 3.10
C GLU A 271 -1.62 0.15 4.52
N LYS A 272 -2.87 0.60 4.75
CA LYS A 272 -3.55 0.43 6.04
C LYS A 272 -3.81 -1.05 6.34
N GLU A 273 -4.32 -1.80 5.37
CA GLU A 273 -4.59 -3.24 5.54
C GLU A 273 -3.30 -4.02 5.83
N GLU A 274 -2.21 -3.72 5.12
CA GLU A 274 -0.91 -4.34 5.37
C GLU A 274 -0.40 -4.03 6.79
N LYS A 275 -0.54 -2.78 7.25
CA LYS A 275 -0.17 -2.37 8.62
C LYS A 275 -1.01 -3.12 9.66
N LEU A 276 -2.33 -3.22 9.44
CA LEU A 276 -3.24 -3.94 10.34
C LEU A 276 -2.90 -5.43 10.42
N GLU A 277 -2.63 -6.09 9.29
CA GLU A 277 -2.29 -7.52 9.31
C GLU A 277 -0.92 -7.77 9.97
N ARG A 278 0.06 -6.88 9.77
CA ARG A 278 1.34 -6.91 10.51
C ARG A 278 1.13 -6.75 12.01
N GLU A 279 0.32 -5.79 12.44
CA GLU A 279 0.01 -5.56 13.85
C GLU A 279 -0.71 -6.76 14.49
N LYS A 280 -1.68 -7.34 13.78
CA LYS A 280 -2.40 -8.54 14.20
C LYS A 280 -1.46 -9.74 14.40
N ILE A 281 -0.52 -9.98 13.48
CA ILE A 281 0.48 -11.05 13.62
C ILE A 281 1.38 -10.78 14.83
N LEU A 282 1.86 -9.55 15.01
CA LEU A 282 2.68 -9.16 16.16
C LEU A 282 1.93 -9.36 17.48
N LEU A 283 0.66 -8.97 17.54
CA LEU A 283 -0.18 -9.14 18.71
C LEU A 283 -0.40 -10.63 19.02
N GLN A 284 -0.63 -11.45 18.00
CA GLN A 284 -0.76 -12.90 18.16
C GLN A 284 0.54 -13.54 18.68
N GLN A 285 1.70 -13.12 18.16
CA GLN A 285 3.00 -13.57 18.66
C GLN A 285 3.25 -13.14 20.10
N LYS A 286 2.98 -11.88 20.43
CA LYS A 286 3.08 -11.34 21.80
C LYS A 286 2.22 -12.15 22.75
N HIS A 287 0.95 -12.38 22.42
CA HIS A 287 0.02 -13.18 23.23
C HIS A 287 0.53 -14.61 23.46
N LYS A 288 1.04 -15.26 22.42
CA LYS A 288 1.62 -16.60 22.53
C LYS A 288 2.82 -16.64 23.46
N MET A 289 3.71 -15.65 23.37
CA MET A 289 4.88 -15.52 24.24
C MET A 289 4.48 -15.25 25.70
N THR A 290 3.55 -14.32 25.93
CA THR A 290 3.04 -14.01 27.27
C THR A 290 2.42 -15.24 27.93
N LYS A 291 1.56 -15.98 27.22
CA LYS A 291 0.97 -17.22 27.73
C LYS A 291 2.01 -18.28 28.07
N LYS A 292 3.04 -18.44 27.23
CA LYS A 292 4.13 -19.41 27.48
C LYS A 292 4.90 -19.04 28.74
N PHE A 293 5.24 -17.76 28.88
CA PHE A 293 5.95 -17.24 30.05
C PHE A 293 5.11 -17.39 31.34
N GLU A 294 3.81 -17.09 31.29
CA GLU A 294 2.91 -17.29 32.43
C GLU A 294 2.85 -18.76 32.87
N LEU A 295 2.73 -19.68 31.91
CA LEU A 295 2.74 -21.13 32.19
C LEU A 295 4.07 -21.59 32.79
N GLU A 296 5.21 -21.17 32.22
CA GLU A 296 6.55 -21.48 32.75
C GLU A 296 6.72 -20.92 34.16
N SER A 297 6.29 -19.67 34.41
CA SER A 297 6.31 -19.07 35.74
C SER A 297 5.43 -19.83 36.75
N ILE A 298 4.25 -20.31 36.35
CA ILE A 298 3.39 -21.12 37.24
C ILE A 298 4.06 -22.46 37.53
N GLU A 299 4.64 -23.11 36.53
CA GLU A 299 5.33 -24.40 36.68
C GLU A 299 6.58 -24.28 37.56
N GLU A 300 7.38 -23.23 37.41
CA GLU A 300 8.52 -22.95 38.27
C GLU A 300 8.10 -22.67 39.71
N LYS A 301 7.07 -21.83 39.92
CA LYS A 301 6.51 -21.60 41.26
C LYS A 301 6.05 -22.91 41.90
N LYS A 302 5.40 -23.79 41.13
CA LYS A 302 4.99 -25.12 41.60
C LYS A 302 6.21 -25.96 41.97
N LYS A 303 7.24 -26.04 41.12
CA LYS A 303 8.48 -26.78 41.41
C LYS A 303 9.17 -26.28 42.68
N ILE A 304 9.27 -24.96 42.85
CA ILE A 304 9.84 -24.35 44.06
C ILE A 304 9.00 -24.73 45.27
N ASN A 305 7.68 -24.59 45.20
CA ASN A 305 6.79 -24.95 46.30
C ASN A 305 6.89 -26.44 46.67
N ASP A 306 6.86 -27.34 45.69
CA ASP A 306 6.98 -28.78 45.90
C ASP A 306 8.35 -29.13 46.52
N SER A 307 9.43 -28.49 46.04
CA SER A 307 10.77 -28.65 46.61
C SER A 307 10.87 -28.11 48.06
N TYR A 308 10.23 -26.97 48.33
CA TYR A 308 10.18 -26.36 49.65
C TYR A 308 9.42 -27.27 50.63
N SER A 309 8.24 -27.77 50.23
CA SER A 309 7.48 -28.74 51.01
C SER A 309 8.29 -30.02 51.27
N ALA A 310 8.99 -30.56 50.26
CA ALA A 310 9.82 -31.76 50.45
C ALA A 310 10.96 -31.54 51.45
N VAL A 311 11.68 -30.41 51.37
CA VAL A 311 12.74 -30.08 52.33
C VAL A 311 12.17 -29.88 53.73
N PHE A 312 11.02 -29.22 53.85
CA PHE A 312 10.36 -28.99 55.12
C PHE A 312 9.92 -30.30 55.79
N GLU A 313 9.32 -31.23 55.04
CA GLU A 313 8.95 -32.55 55.53
C GLU A 313 10.19 -33.40 55.90
N ASN A 314 11.28 -33.31 55.12
CA ASN A 314 12.56 -33.94 55.50
C ASN A 314 13.07 -33.40 56.83
N PHE A 315 13.08 -32.08 57.02
CA PHE A 315 13.51 -31.44 58.25
C PHE A 315 12.66 -31.87 59.45
N ILE A 316 11.33 -31.97 59.28
CA ILE A 316 10.44 -32.49 60.33
C ILE A 316 10.83 -33.92 60.70
N ARG A 317 11.02 -34.79 59.71
CA ARG A 317 11.42 -36.19 59.95
C ARG A 317 12.77 -36.31 60.64
N GLU A 318 13.79 -35.59 60.17
CA GLU A 318 15.12 -35.58 60.81
C GLU A 318 15.06 -35.07 62.25
N LYS A 319 14.27 -34.01 62.50
CA LYS A 319 14.04 -33.50 63.86
C LYS A 319 13.37 -34.56 64.75
N GLU A 320 12.36 -35.27 64.26
CA GLU A 320 11.69 -36.33 65.01
C GLU A 320 12.60 -37.52 65.29
N GLU A 321 13.44 -37.92 64.33
CA GLU A 321 14.45 -38.98 64.51
C GLU A 321 15.50 -38.60 65.55
N LEU A 322 16.03 -37.37 65.49
CA LEU A 322 16.96 -36.84 66.49
C LEU A 322 16.32 -36.80 67.88
N LEU A 323 15.04 -36.44 67.98
CA LEU A 323 14.33 -36.40 69.25
C LEU A 323 14.17 -37.81 69.85
N LYS A 324 13.78 -38.81 69.03
CA LYS A 324 13.73 -40.22 69.45
C LYS A 324 15.10 -40.75 69.89
N GLN A 325 16.16 -40.38 69.15
CA GLN A 325 17.53 -40.77 69.50
C GLN A 325 17.94 -40.15 70.84
N HIS A 326 17.67 -38.87 71.05
CA HIS A 326 17.93 -38.18 72.31
C HIS A 326 17.19 -38.83 73.49
N GLU A 327 15.92 -39.20 73.32
CA GLU A 327 15.16 -39.94 74.34
C GLU A 327 15.82 -41.27 74.71
N LYS A 328 16.26 -42.04 73.70
CA LYS A 328 16.97 -43.31 73.90
C LYS A 328 18.28 -43.11 74.64
N ASP A 329 19.09 -42.14 74.24
CA ASP A 329 20.38 -41.82 74.88
C ASP A 329 20.17 -41.37 76.33
N THR A 330 19.11 -40.61 76.59
CA THR A 330 18.72 -40.20 77.95
C THR A 330 18.40 -41.42 78.83
N LEU A 331 17.64 -42.40 78.32
CA LEU A 331 17.34 -43.63 79.03
C LEU A 331 18.61 -44.47 79.29
N GLN A 332 19.48 -44.62 78.29
CA GLN A 332 20.75 -45.32 78.46
C GLN A 332 21.66 -44.66 79.49
N LEU A 333 21.72 -43.33 79.50
CA LEU A 333 22.45 -42.57 80.52
C LEU A 333 21.89 -42.79 81.93
N GLU A 334 20.57 -42.91 82.07
CA GLU A 334 19.93 -43.22 83.36
C GLU A 334 20.29 -44.64 83.83
N GLU A 335 20.28 -45.63 82.94
CA GLU A 335 20.70 -47.00 83.26
C GLU A 335 22.18 -47.08 83.66
N LEU A 336 23.06 -46.41 82.90
CA LEU A 336 24.47 -46.29 83.23
C LEU A 336 24.68 -45.58 84.58
N ARG A 337 23.87 -44.57 84.91
CA ARG A 337 23.93 -43.90 86.21
C ARG A 337 23.56 -44.84 87.35
N LYS A 338 22.50 -45.65 87.19
CA LYS A 338 22.08 -46.66 88.19
C LYS A 338 23.14 -47.74 88.38
N THR A 339 23.69 -48.28 87.30
CA THR A 339 24.77 -49.29 87.39
C THR A 339 26.03 -48.72 88.03
N LYS A 340 26.41 -47.48 87.70
CA LYS A 340 27.49 -46.76 88.38
C LYS A 340 27.21 -46.67 89.89
N GLN A 341 26.01 -46.29 90.29
CA GLN A 341 25.63 -46.19 91.70
C GLN A 341 25.76 -47.55 92.42
N VAL A 342 25.25 -48.64 91.82
CA VAL A 342 25.38 -49.99 92.39
C VAL A 342 26.84 -50.40 92.55
N MET A 343 27.68 -50.16 91.53
CA MET A 343 29.12 -50.46 91.64
C MET A 343 29.82 -49.61 92.71
N GLU A 344 29.46 -48.34 92.88
CA GLU A 344 29.98 -47.48 93.95
C GLU A 344 29.55 -48.00 95.34
N GLU A 345 28.29 -48.44 95.48
CA GLU A 345 27.78 -49.08 96.70
C GLU A 345 28.52 -50.40 97.00
N GLU A 346 28.68 -51.28 96.01
CA GLU A 346 29.44 -52.53 96.13
C GLU A 346 30.91 -52.27 96.50
N LEU A 347 31.57 -51.32 95.84
CA LEU A 347 32.95 -50.93 96.15
C LEU A 347 33.05 -50.42 97.59
N ASN A 348 32.10 -49.61 98.05
CA ASN A 348 32.05 -49.14 99.43
C ASN A 348 31.84 -50.29 100.42
N THR A 349 30.96 -51.25 100.12
CA THR A 349 30.80 -52.45 100.98
C THR A 349 32.09 -53.27 101.04
N GLN A 350 32.79 -53.44 99.92
CA GLN A 350 34.09 -54.12 99.89
C GLN A 350 35.14 -53.36 100.71
N ALA A 351 35.18 -52.02 100.63
CA ALA A 351 36.05 -51.19 101.44
C ALA A 351 35.80 -51.40 102.94
N VAL A 352 34.53 -51.45 103.36
CA VAL A 352 34.14 -51.74 104.76
C VAL A 352 34.52 -53.18 105.17
N ILE A 353 34.35 -54.17 104.29
CA ILE A 353 34.80 -55.56 104.56
C ILE A 353 36.32 -55.62 104.73
N LEU A 354 37.08 -54.92 103.87
CA LEU A 354 38.54 -54.86 103.98
C LEU A 354 38.97 -54.17 105.27
N GLU A 355 38.30 -53.07 105.67
CA GLU A 355 38.58 -52.38 106.93
C GLU A 355 38.26 -53.26 108.15
N THR A 356 37.15 -53.99 108.13
CA THR A 356 36.79 -54.95 109.20
C THR A 356 37.74 -56.16 109.27
N LEU A 357 38.18 -56.71 108.14
CA LEU A 357 39.21 -57.75 108.12
C LEU A 357 40.55 -57.23 108.65
N ASN A 358 40.96 -56.03 108.25
CA ASN A 358 42.22 -55.42 108.72
C ASN A 358 42.19 -55.17 110.23
N THR A 359 41.07 -54.68 110.78
CA THR A 359 40.90 -54.52 112.23
C THR A 359 40.89 -55.85 112.98
N THR A 360 40.26 -56.90 112.43
CA THR A 360 40.27 -58.26 113.00
C THR A 360 41.66 -58.88 112.97
N LEU A 361 42.39 -58.74 111.86
CA LEU A 361 43.78 -59.18 111.74
C LEU A 361 44.66 -58.48 112.77
N TYR A 362 44.50 -57.16 112.94
CA TYR A 362 45.24 -56.42 113.95
C TYR A 362 44.91 -56.89 115.38
N GLN A 363 43.63 -57.16 115.69
CA GLN A 363 43.21 -57.72 116.98
C GLN A 363 43.84 -59.10 117.25
N THR A 364 43.73 -60.04 116.30
CA THR A 364 44.31 -61.38 116.42
C THR A 364 45.83 -61.34 116.54
N GLN A 365 46.51 -60.43 115.82
CA GLN A 365 47.95 -60.20 115.99
C GLN A 365 48.29 -59.73 117.41
N MET A 366 47.49 -58.83 118.00
CA MET A 366 47.68 -58.38 119.38
C MET A 366 47.39 -59.48 120.40
N GLU A 367 46.39 -60.34 120.18
CA GLU A 367 46.12 -61.51 121.00
C GLU A 367 47.25 -62.53 120.93
N LEU A 368 47.75 -62.83 119.73
CA LEU A 368 48.91 -63.71 119.53
C LEU A 368 50.15 -63.18 120.24
N GLN A 369 50.40 -61.87 120.21
CA GLN A 369 51.50 -61.26 120.97
C GLN A 369 51.31 -61.42 122.48
N ARG A 370 50.07 -61.30 122.97
CA ARG A 370 49.72 -61.56 124.38
C ARG A 370 49.98 -63.02 124.75
N GLU A 371 49.51 -63.98 123.94
CA GLU A 371 49.75 -65.41 124.17
C GLU A 371 51.23 -65.78 124.03
N LYS A 372 51.97 -65.14 123.12
CA LYS A 372 53.41 -65.31 123.04
C LYS A 372 54.11 -64.84 124.31
N ALA A 373 53.64 -63.76 124.92
CA ALA A 373 54.16 -63.28 126.20
C ALA A 373 53.78 -64.20 127.37
N THR A 374 52.56 -64.77 127.41
CA THR A 374 52.16 -65.73 128.45
C THR A 374 52.98 -67.03 128.34
N VAL A 375 53.12 -67.59 127.13
CA VAL A 375 53.98 -68.77 126.88
C VAL A 375 55.42 -68.46 127.25
N GLY A 376 55.97 -67.32 126.83
CA GLY A 376 57.33 -66.92 127.21
C GLY A 376 57.52 -66.76 128.72
N ASN A 377 56.49 -66.33 129.46
CA ASN A 377 56.52 -66.27 130.91
C ASN A 377 56.44 -67.67 131.56
N LEU A 378 55.61 -68.56 131.03
CA LEU A 378 55.54 -69.96 131.47
C LEU A 378 56.86 -70.69 131.21
N GLU A 379 57.47 -70.49 130.04
CA GLU A 379 58.77 -71.05 129.69
C GLU A 379 59.85 -70.58 130.67
N LYS A 380 59.90 -69.28 131.00
CA LYS A 380 60.78 -68.75 132.05
C LYS A 380 60.51 -69.37 133.42
N MET A 381 59.24 -69.54 133.79
CA MET A 381 58.86 -70.15 135.06
C MET A 381 59.30 -71.62 135.12
N PHE A 382 59.14 -72.37 134.03
CA PHE A 382 59.64 -73.75 133.91
C PHE A 382 61.16 -73.79 134.03
N GLN A 383 61.88 -72.92 133.33
CA GLN A 383 63.34 -72.82 133.44
C GLN A 383 63.80 -72.51 134.87
N ILE A 384 63.13 -71.59 135.57
CA ILE A 384 63.40 -71.28 136.99
C ILE A 384 63.15 -72.51 137.86
N LYS A 385 62.03 -73.21 137.67
CA LYS A 385 61.71 -74.44 138.43
C LYS A 385 62.70 -75.57 138.16
N LEU A 386 63.18 -75.67 136.93
CA LEU A 386 64.23 -76.61 136.54
C LEU A 386 65.54 -76.28 137.25
N ALA A 387 65.96 -75.01 137.24
CA ALA A 387 67.15 -74.55 137.95
C ALA A 387 67.04 -74.74 139.48
N GLU A 388 65.87 -74.48 140.07
CA GLU A 388 65.60 -74.71 141.50
C GLU A 388 65.68 -76.22 141.84
N ALA A 389 65.16 -77.08 140.97
CA ALA A 389 65.28 -78.54 141.14
C ALA A 389 66.74 -79.00 140.98
N GLU A 390 67.47 -78.50 139.98
CA GLU A 390 68.90 -78.75 139.80
C GLU A 390 69.71 -78.33 141.04
N GLU A 391 69.42 -77.17 141.62
CA GLU A 391 70.10 -76.66 142.81
C GLU A 391 69.76 -77.49 144.06
N ASN A 392 68.51 -77.94 144.21
CA ASN A 392 68.11 -78.90 145.25
C ASN A 392 68.81 -80.26 145.10
N PHE A 393 68.94 -80.78 143.88
CA PHE A 393 69.69 -82.00 143.62
C PHE A 393 71.17 -81.81 143.94
N LYS A 394 71.74 -80.65 143.57
CA LYS A 394 73.14 -80.30 143.87
C LYS A 394 73.40 -80.21 145.38
N TYR A 395 72.51 -79.55 146.13
CA TYR A 395 72.56 -79.48 147.59
C TYR A 395 72.48 -80.88 148.23
N THR A 396 71.56 -81.72 147.74
CA THR A 396 71.40 -83.11 148.23
C THR A 396 72.65 -83.96 147.97
N ILE A 397 73.22 -83.85 146.77
CA ILE A 397 74.50 -84.51 146.43
C ILE A 397 75.61 -84.03 147.37
N GLN A 398 75.68 -82.73 147.66
CA GLN A 398 76.69 -82.14 148.54
C GLN A 398 76.56 -82.65 149.99
N LEU A 399 75.33 -82.71 150.51
CA LEU A 399 75.04 -83.28 151.84
C LEU A 399 75.46 -84.75 151.94
N LEU A 400 75.08 -85.57 150.95
CA LEU A 400 75.47 -86.97 150.87
C LEU A 400 76.99 -87.14 150.74
N THR A 401 77.66 -86.20 150.07
CA THR A 401 79.13 -86.18 149.95
C THR A 401 79.78 -85.88 151.31
N GLU A 402 79.27 -84.90 152.06
CA GLU A 402 79.74 -84.59 153.42
C GLU A 402 79.48 -85.75 154.40
N GLU A 403 78.31 -86.38 154.36
CA GLU A 403 78.05 -87.61 155.13
C GLU A 403 79.01 -88.73 154.75
N ASN A 404 79.28 -88.93 153.46
CA ASN A 404 80.24 -89.95 152.99
C ASN A 404 81.66 -89.66 153.50
N ILE A 405 82.10 -88.39 153.47
CA ILE A 405 83.39 -87.96 154.03
C ILE A 405 83.42 -88.21 155.54
N HIS A 406 82.35 -87.86 156.27
CA HIS A 406 82.28 -88.04 157.71
C HIS A 406 82.32 -89.54 158.08
N LEU A 407 81.63 -90.40 157.32
CA LEU A 407 81.69 -91.85 157.47
C LEU A 407 83.09 -92.39 157.18
N ARG A 408 83.76 -91.92 156.11
CA ARG A 408 85.16 -92.28 155.79
C ARG A 408 86.12 -91.84 156.90
N GLN A 409 85.99 -90.63 157.44
CA GLN A 409 86.80 -90.14 158.56
C GLN A 409 86.58 -90.95 159.83
N LYS A 410 85.33 -91.37 160.11
CA LYS A 410 84.99 -92.22 161.26
C LYS A 410 85.59 -93.63 161.12
N ILE A 411 85.65 -94.16 159.90
CA ILE A 411 86.36 -95.42 159.59
C ILE A 411 87.87 -95.26 159.81
N ILE A 412 88.46 -94.15 159.37
CA ILE A 412 89.91 -93.89 159.53
C ILE A 412 90.29 -93.76 161.01
N ALA A 413 89.55 -92.96 161.80
CA ALA A 413 89.81 -92.78 163.23
C ALA A 413 89.70 -94.09 164.03
N LYS A 414 88.81 -95.00 163.60
CA LYS A 414 88.65 -96.32 164.24
C LYS A 414 89.73 -97.32 163.83
N ASN A 415 90.38 -97.12 162.68
CA ASN A 415 91.50 -97.93 162.21
C ASN A 415 92.84 -97.49 162.85
N GLU A 416 92.97 -96.23 163.29
CA GLU A 416 94.17 -95.72 164.01
C GLU A 416 94.28 -96.23 165.46
N GLU A 417 93.18 -96.62 166.11
CA GLU A 417 93.17 -97.15 167.49
C GLU A 417 93.73 -98.59 167.61
N ILE A 418 94.01 -99.27 166.48
CA ILE A 418 94.41 -100.69 166.43
C ILE A 418 95.91 -100.89 166.09
N TYR A 419 96.67 -99.84 165.75
CA TYR A 419 97.98 -99.98 165.09
C TYR A 419 99.18 -99.29 165.80
N GLU A 420 99.27 -99.34 167.12
CA GLU A 420 100.51 -99.05 167.89
C GLU A 420 100.95 -100.21 168.83
N GLU A 421 100.68 -101.46 168.42
CA GLU A 421 101.37 -102.65 168.94
C GLU A 421 102.10 -103.35 167.76
N ARG A 422 103.31 -102.85 167.46
CA ARG A 422 104.43 -103.55 166.79
C ARG A 422 104.38 -103.84 165.26
N SER A 423 104.62 -102.78 164.48
CA SER A 423 105.70 -102.58 163.48
C SER A 423 106.06 -103.65 162.41
N GLY A 424 105.95 -103.27 161.11
CA GLY A 424 107.06 -103.40 160.13
C GLY A 424 106.88 -104.24 158.83
N LYS A 425 106.76 -103.53 157.69
CA LYS A 425 107.20 -103.85 156.28
C LYS A 425 106.44 -104.84 155.36
N SER A 426 105.74 -104.23 154.37
CA SER A 426 105.64 -104.52 152.91
C SER A 426 105.15 -105.88 152.37
N THR A 427 103.92 -105.95 151.82
CA THR A 427 103.32 -107.05 150.98
C THR A 427 101.95 -106.53 150.41
N SER A 428 101.70 -106.42 149.09
CA SER A 428 101.18 -107.38 148.06
C SER A 428 99.63 -107.35 147.84
N ILE A 429 99.14 -107.01 146.62
CA ILE A 429 98.54 -107.86 145.55
C ILE A 429 97.01 -108.14 145.68
N TYR A 430 96.31 -107.97 144.53
CA TYR A 430 95.09 -108.60 143.96
C TYR A 430 94.05 -107.55 143.50
N GLU A 431 93.79 -107.38 142.18
CA GLU A 431 92.80 -108.12 141.32
C GLU A 431 91.35 -107.68 141.69
N ASP A 432 90.33 -107.53 140.85
CA ASP A 432 89.97 -108.15 139.57
C ASP A 432 88.65 -107.48 139.08
N ASP A 433 88.40 -107.55 137.77
CA ASP A 433 87.15 -107.55 136.98
C ASP A 433 85.84 -106.86 137.42
N SER A 434 85.22 -106.11 136.48
CA SER A 434 83.95 -106.53 135.82
C SER A 434 83.58 -105.67 134.59
N ASP A 435 83.49 -106.33 133.44
CA ASP A 435 82.65 -105.98 132.29
C ASP A 435 81.16 -106.25 132.59
N THR A 436 80.23 -105.46 132.01
CA THR A 436 78.84 -105.85 131.60
C THR A 436 78.17 -104.68 130.85
N LEU A 437 77.91 -104.84 129.54
CA LEU A 437 76.61 -105.12 128.88
C LEU A 437 75.62 -103.92 128.83
N GLU A 438 75.31 -103.40 127.63
CA GLU A 438 74.03 -103.62 126.88
C GLU A 438 72.93 -102.62 127.32
N GLU A 439 72.01 -102.06 126.53
CA GLU A 439 71.36 -102.43 125.26
C GLU A 439 70.44 -101.25 124.81
N TYR A 440 70.16 -101.15 123.50
CA TYR A 440 68.93 -100.66 122.82
C TYR A 440 68.47 -99.19 122.96
N SER A 441 67.77 -98.56 122.02
CA SER A 441 67.46 -98.67 120.57
C SER A 441 66.32 -97.68 120.30
N ASN A 442 66.25 -97.13 119.08
CA ASN A 442 65.02 -96.74 118.35
C ASN A 442 64.13 -95.61 118.94
N GLU A 443 63.31 -94.87 118.20
CA GLU A 443 63.06 -94.60 116.78
C GLU A 443 62.06 -93.40 116.75
N LYS A 444 62.06 -92.64 115.65
CA LYS A 444 60.88 -92.14 114.90
C LYS A 444 59.99 -90.94 115.32
N GLN A 445 59.74 -90.15 114.26
CA GLN A 445 58.47 -89.58 113.75
C GLN A 445 57.88 -88.35 114.49
N GLU A 446 57.26 -87.35 113.83
CA GLU A 446 56.86 -87.10 112.44
C GLU A 446 56.46 -85.61 112.31
N LEU A 447 56.51 -85.09 111.07
CA LEU A 447 55.82 -83.89 110.50
C LEU A 447 56.17 -82.48 111.01
#